data_AF-A0A2D9T2R5-F1
#
_entry.id   AF-A0A2D9T2R5-F1
#
_cell.length_a   1.000
_cell.length_b   1.000
_cell.length_c   1.000
_cell.angle_alpha   90.00
_cell.angle_beta   90.00
_cell.angle_gamma   90.00
#
_symmetry.space_group_name_H-M   'P 1'
#
loop_
_entity.id
_entity.type
_entity.pdbx_description
1 polymer ?
#
loop_
_entity_poly.entity_id
_entity_poly.type
_entity_poly.pdbx_seq_one_letter_code
_entity_poly.pdbx_strand_id
1 'polypeptide(L)'
;MREIDQCRDDIVFFADEAGSWQVGVLWDRVLPAWFRSLSPTTEPYEWAETVVDALNDFASYQMDEILAAAREAGTAEQREALAEYEDDLRRRRR
;
A
#
# COMPACT_ATOMS: atom_id res chain seq x y z
N MET A 1 41.98 15.86 19.00
CA MET A 1 41.74 16.66 17.78
C MET A 1 42.45 16.01 16.61
N ARG A 2 41.75 15.13 15.87
CA ARG A 2 41.69 15.06 14.39
C ARG A 2 40.98 13.77 13.96
N GLU A 3 39.86 13.99 13.27
CA GLU A 3 39.15 13.12 12.33
C GLU A 3 38.46 11.85 12.83
N ILE A 4 37.18 12.04 13.14
CA ILE A 4 36.10 11.08 12.92
C ILE A 4 35.69 11.29 11.45
N ASP A 5 36.06 10.38 10.54
CA ASP A 5 35.39 10.22 9.25
C ASP A 5 35.70 8.83 8.67
N GLN A 6 34.75 8.31 7.91
CA GLN A 6 34.68 6.98 7.29
C GLN A 6 34.07 5.89 8.19
N CYS A 7 32.81 6.15 8.57
CA CYS A 7 31.83 5.08 8.70
C CYS A 7 31.87 4.27 7.40
N ARG A 8 32.44 3.08 7.46
CA ARG A 8 32.42 2.10 6.38
C ARG A 8 30.99 1.58 6.36
N ASP A 9 30.15 2.18 5.52
CA ASP A 9 28.78 1.74 5.25
C ASP A 9 28.79 0.25 4.90
N ASP A 10 28.30 -0.58 5.83
CA ASP A 10 27.77 -1.89 5.51
C ASP A 10 26.46 -1.68 4.75
N ILE A 11 26.57 -1.31 3.46
CA ILE A 11 25.42 -1.28 2.57
C ILE A 11 24.97 -2.73 2.37
N VAL A 12 23.97 -3.14 3.14
CA VAL A 12 23.19 -4.34 2.85
C VAL A 12 22.39 -4.05 1.58
N PHE A 13 22.98 -4.37 0.44
CA PHE A 13 22.33 -4.35 -0.87
C PHE A 13 21.36 -5.54 -0.89
N PHE A 14 20.06 -5.30 -0.70
CA PHE A 14 19.05 -6.25 -1.12
C PHE A 14 19.04 -6.22 -2.65
N ALA A 15 19.74 -7.19 -3.23
CA ALA A 15 19.71 -7.39 -4.67
C ALA A 15 18.26 -7.50 -5.14
N ASP A 16 18.03 -6.85 -6.28
CA ASP A 16 16.85 -6.91 -7.14
C ASP A 16 16.28 -8.33 -7.30
N GLU A 17 15.46 -8.77 -6.34
CA GLU A 17 14.47 -9.84 -6.51
C GLU A 17 13.06 -9.23 -6.45
N ALA A 18 12.85 -8.11 -7.14
CA ALA A 18 11.54 -7.46 -7.21
C ALA A 18 10.43 -8.34 -7.85
N GLY A 19 10.74 -9.57 -8.30
CA GLY A 19 9.77 -10.48 -8.95
C GLY A 19 9.54 -11.85 -8.28
N SER A 20 10.31 -12.26 -7.27
CA SER A 20 10.27 -13.67 -6.79
C SER A 20 9.36 -13.88 -5.57
N TRP A 21 9.14 -12.84 -4.75
CA TRP A 21 8.42 -12.93 -3.47
C TRP A 21 6.89 -12.81 -3.60
N GLN A 22 6.41 -12.48 -4.80
CA GLN A 22 4.98 -12.31 -5.07
C GLN A 22 4.32 -13.62 -5.58
N VAL A 23 5.11 -14.66 -5.89
CA VAL A 23 4.60 -15.92 -6.42
C VAL A 23 3.89 -16.68 -5.30
N GLY A 24 2.56 -16.68 -5.34
CA GLY A 24 1.69 -17.42 -4.40
C GLY A 24 1.14 -16.60 -3.22
N VAL A 25 1.35 -15.28 -3.18
CA VAL A 25 0.72 -14.42 -2.18
C VAL A 25 -0.75 -14.21 -2.56
N LEU A 26 -1.64 -14.60 -1.65
CA LEU A 26 -3.08 -14.33 -1.74
C LEU A 26 -3.34 -12.88 -1.32
N TRP A 27 -3.15 -11.94 -2.25
CA TRP A 27 -3.31 -10.51 -2.00
C TRP A 27 -4.72 -10.13 -1.53
N ASP A 28 -5.73 -10.90 -1.95
CA ASP A 28 -7.12 -10.84 -1.47
C ASP A 28 -7.26 -11.07 0.04
N ARG A 29 -6.29 -11.75 0.67
CA ARG A 29 -6.28 -11.97 2.12
C ARG A 29 -5.33 -11.05 2.85
N VAL A 30 -4.18 -10.75 2.25
CA VAL A 30 -3.11 -9.98 2.89
C VAL A 30 -3.48 -8.49 2.96
N LEU A 31 -3.93 -7.91 1.86
CA LEU A 31 -4.20 -6.47 1.79
C LEU A 31 -5.32 -6.03 2.74
N PRO A 32 -6.47 -6.74 2.86
CA PRO A 32 -7.51 -6.33 3.80
C PRO A 32 -7.05 -6.36 5.27
N ALA A 33 -6.25 -7.36 5.64
CA ALA A 33 -5.70 -7.46 6.99
C ALA A 33 -4.73 -6.30 7.27
N TRP A 34 -3.90 -5.94 6.29
CA TRP A 34 -2.98 -4.82 6.40
C TRP A 34 -3.71 -3.48 6.48
N PHE A 35 -4.70 -3.22 5.61
CA PHE A 35 -5.50 -1.99 5.64
C PHE A 35 -6.19 -1.78 7.00
N ARG A 36 -6.71 -2.86 7.60
CA ARG A 36 -7.32 -2.83 8.93
C ARG A 36 -6.30 -2.50 10.02
N SER A 37 -5.08 -3.02 9.90
CA SER A 37 -4.01 -2.72 10.85
C SER A 37 -3.50 -1.28 10.74
N LEU A 38 -3.55 -0.69 9.54
CA LEU A 38 -3.10 0.66 9.23
C LEU A 38 -4.15 1.73 9.61
N SER A 39 -5.44 1.40 9.45
CA SER A 39 -6.57 2.29 9.72
C SER A 39 -6.47 3.11 11.04
N PRO A 40 -6.14 2.53 12.22
CA PRO A 40 -6.10 3.30 13.46
C PRO A 40 -4.90 4.25 13.59
N THR A 41 -3.87 4.12 12.76
CA THR A 41 -2.60 4.87 12.90
C THR A 41 -2.40 5.93 11.83
N THR A 42 -3.32 6.05 10.88
CA THR A 42 -3.10 6.81 9.66
C THR A 42 -4.24 7.77 9.41
N GLU A 43 -3.90 8.97 8.98
CA GLU A 43 -4.89 10.00 8.62
C GLU A 43 -5.76 9.55 7.44
N PRO A 44 -7.00 10.05 7.31
CA PRO A 44 -7.94 9.55 6.31
C PRO A 44 -7.44 9.53 4.87
N TYR A 45 -6.80 10.63 4.45
CA TYR A 45 -6.27 10.78 3.09
C TYR A 45 -5.00 9.95 2.85
N GLU A 46 -4.11 9.87 3.84
CA GLU A 46 -2.89 9.04 3.75
C GLU A 46 -3.25 7.54 3.66
N TRP A 47 -4.28 7.12 4.41
CA TRP A 47 -4.78 5.76 4.34
C TRP A 47 -5.41 5.46 2.97
N ALA A 48 -6.21 6.39 2.44
CA ALA A 48 -6.85 6.26 1.13
C ALA A 48 -5.82 6.17 -0.02
N GLU A 49 -4.80 7.03 -0.01
CA GLU A 49 -3.69 7.00 -0.96
C GLU A 49 -2.95 5.66 -0.89
N THR A 50 -2.62 5.19 0.32
CA THR A 50 -1.95 3.89 0.53
C THR A 50 -2.76 2.72 -0.02
N VAL A 51 -4.08 2.72 0.18
CA VAL A 51 -4.98 1.69 -0.37
C VAL A 51 -4.95 1.71 -1.90
N VAL A 52 -5.02 2.90 -2.49
CA VAL A 52 -5.01 3.09 -3.94
C VAL A 52 -3.71 2.61 -4.58
N ASP A 53 -2.57 2.97 -4.01
CA ASP A 53 -1.26 2.54 -4.51
C ASP A 53 -1.12 1.02 -4.43
N ALA A 54 -1.51 0.42 -3.30
CA ALA A 54 -1.50 -1.03 -3.13
C ALA A 54 -2.43 -1.75 -4.11
N LEU A 55 -3.60 -1.17 -4.42
CA LEU A 55 -4.51 -1.72 -5.43
C LEU A 55 -3.91 -1.66 -6.84
N ASN A 56 -3.23 -0.57 -7.20
CA ASN A 56 -2.55 -0.44 -8.50
C ASN A 56 -1.40 -1.44 -8.66
N ASP A 57 -0.62 -1.63 -7.60
CA ASP A 57 0.59 -2.45 -7.64
C ASP A 57 0.28 -3.95 -7.57
N PHE A 58 -0.74 -4.35 -6.80
CA PHE A 58 -0.96 -5.76 -6.47
C PHE A 58 -2.33 -6.31 -6.89
N ALA A 59 -3.38 -5.49 -7.00
CA ALA A 59 -4.76 -5.95 -7.12
C ALA A 59 -5.25 -6.06 -8.58
N SER A 60 -4.45 -6.67 -9.47
CA SER A 60 -4.73 -6.79 -10.91
C SER A 60 -6.20 -7.12 -11.25
N TYR A 61 -6.61 -8.39 -11.14
CA TYR A 61 -7.99 -8.82 -11.47
C TYR A 61 -8.92 -8.84 -10.25
N GLN A 62 -8.37 -8.76 -9.03
CA GLN A 62 -9.10 -8.82 -7.77
C GLN A 62 -9.42 -7.44 -7.20
N MET A 63 -9.19 -6.37 -7.99
CA MET A 63 -9.33 -4.98 -7.56
C MET A 63 -10.67 -4.69 -6.87
N ASP A 64 -11.79 -5.12 -7.46
CA ASP A 64 -13.12 -4.83 -6.90
C ASP A 64 -13.37 -5.56 -5.57
N GLU A 65 -12.87 -6.80 -5.44
CA GLU A 65 -12.98 -7.59 -4.21
C GLU A 65 -12.15 -6.97 -3.08
N ILE A 66 -10.90 -6.61 -3.38
CA ILE A 66 -9.98 -6.03 -2.42
C ILE A 66 -10.42 -4.62 -2.03
N LEU A 67 -10.97 -3.85 -2.96
CA LEU A 67 -11.53 -2.52 -2.70
C LEU A 67 -12.75 -2.59 -1.79
N ALA A 68 -13.65 -3.56 -2.00
CA ALA A 68 -14.77 -3.79 -1.09
C ALA A 68 -14.28 -4.12 0.32
N ALA A 69 -13.26 -4.97 0.44
CA ALA A 69 -12.67 -5.31 1.73
C ALA A 69 -11.94 -4.12 2.39
N ALA A 70 -11.29 -3.26 1.60
CA ALA A 70 -10.68 -2.01 2.09
C ALA A 70 -11.73 -1.08 2.69
N ARG A 71 -12.87 -0.89 2.02
CA ARG A 71 -13.99 -0.09 2.54
C ARG A 71 -14.50 -0.63 3.87
N GLU A 72 -14.56 -1.95 4.05
CA GLU A 72 -14.93 -2.55 5.34
C GLU A 72 -13.86 -2.34 6.43
N ALA A 73 -12.59 -2.24 6.05
CA ALA A 73 -11.47 -2.08 6.97
C ALA A 73 -11.29 -0.65 7.49
N GLY A 74 -11.64 0.37 6.70
CA GLY A 74 -11.47 1.78 7.05
C GLY A 74 -12.61 2.38 7.90
N THR A 75 -12.33 3.51 8.55
CA THR A 75 -13.35 4.34 9.24
C THR A 75 -14.26 5.08 8.25
N ALA A 76 -15.28 5.80 8.73
CA ALA A 76 -16.18 6.56 7.85
C ALA A 76 -15.42 7.63 7.03
N GLU A 77 -14.52 8.37 7.68
CA GLU A 77 -13.70 9.42 7.08
C GLU A 77 -12.71 8.83 6.06
N GLN A 78 -12.11 7.69 6.38
CA GLN A 78 -11.23 6.95 5.47
C GLN A 78 -11.97 6.45 4.23
N ARG A 79 -13.21 5.99 4.38
CA ARG A 79 -14.06 5.57 3.25
C ARG A 79 -14.45 6.74 2.36
N GLU A 80 -14.72 7.90 2.93
CA GLU A 80 -15.02 9.12 2.18
C GLU A 80 -13.80 9.59 1.38
N ALA A 81 -12.62 9.65 2.01
CA ALA A 81 -11.37 9.96 1.32
C ALA A 81 -11.05 8.95 0.21
N LEU A 82 -11.26 7.64 0.45
CA LEU A 82 -11.05 6.61 -0.56
C LEU A 82 -11.96 6.78 -1.78
N ALA A 83 -13.23 7.18 -1.59
CA ALA A 83 -14.14 7.42 -2.70
C ALA A 83 -13.65 8.56 -3.63
N GLU A 84 -13.04 9.61 -3.06
CA GLU A 84 -12.46 10.72 -3.83
C GLU A 84 -11.29 10.24 -4.71
N TYR A 85 -10.38 9.46 -4.15
CA TYR A 85 -9.24 8.90 -4.88
C TYR A 85 -9.65 7.85 -5.93
N GLU A 86 -10.70 7.05 -5.67
CA GLU A 86 -11.23 6.09 -6.63
C GLU A 86 -11.73 6.76 -7.92
N ASP A 87 -12.41 7.90 -7.80
CA ASP A 87 -12.90 8.64 -8.96
C ASP A 87 -11.75 9.22 -9.79
N ASP A 88 -10.65 9.60 -9.14
CA ASP A 88 -9.42 10.03 -9.80
C ASP A 88 -8.69 8.85 -10.48
N LEU A 89 -8.61 7.69 -9.83
CA LEU A 89 -8.06 6.47 -10.42
C LEU A 89 -8.80 6.04 -11.68
N ARG A 90 -10.14 5.99 -11.63
CA ARG A 90 -10.98 5.59 -12.77
C ARG A 90 -10.83 6.56 -13.95
N ARG A 91 -10.59 7.85 -13.67
CA ARG A 91 -10.33 8.86 -14.71
C ARG A 91 -8.98 8.67 -15.40
N ARG A 92 -7.93 8.29 -14.68
CA ARG A 92 -6.56 8.09 -15.24
C ARG A 92 -6.41 6.81 -16.06
N ARG A 93 -7.26 5.80 -15.82
CA ARG A 93 -7.20 4.48 -16.48
C ARG A 93 -7.99 4.41 -17.80
N ARG A 94 -8.69 5.49 -18.19
CA ARG A 94 -9.54 5.56 -19.39
C ARG A 94 -8.84 6.30 -20.53
#